data_AF-A0A381YPI2-F1
#
_entry.id   AF-A0A381YPI2-F1
#
_cell.length_a   1.000
_cell.length_b   1.000
_cell.length_c   1.000
_cell.angle_alpha   90.00
_cell.angle_beta   90.00
_cell.angle_gamma   90.00
#
_symmetry.space_group_name_H-M   'P 1'
#
loop_
_entity.id
_entity.type
_entity.pdbx_description
1 polymer ?
#
loop_
_entity_poly.entity_id
_entity_poly.type
_entity_poly.pdbx_seq_one_letter_code
_entity_poly.pdbx_strand_id
1 'polypeptide(L)' 'MIKKLKSFISDVDFEMKKVSWPTWEELRGSTYVVLTLTFILGLYLFFADLILSKILSVLL' A
#
# COMPACT_ATOMS: atom_id res chain seq x y z
N MET A 1 10.48 25.27 26.53
CA MET A 1 10.61 24.19 25.52
C MET A 1 9.25 23.77 24.95
N ILE A 2 8.25 23.46 25.78
CA ILE A 2 6.89 23.06 25.36
C ILE A 2 6.20 24.08 24.44
N LYS A 3 6.38 25.40 24.68
CA LYS A 3 5.84 26.47 23.82
C LYS A 3 6.40 26.45 22.38
N LYS A 4 7.69 26.16 22.21
CA LYS A 4 8.33 26.06 20.89
C LYS A 4 7.82 24.83 20.13
N LEU A 5 7.65 23.70 20.83
CA LEU A 5 7.10 22.48 20.23
C LEU A 5 5.65 22.67 19.77
N LYS A 6 4.82 23.36 20.58
CA LYS A 6 3.44 23.67 20.20
C LYS A 6 3.37 24.60 18.97
N SER A 7 4.26 25.59 18.90
CA SER A 7 4.39 26.45 17.72
C SER A 7 4.81 25.65 16.49
N PHE A 8 5.82 24.80 16.61
CA PHE A 8 6.29 23.95 15.51
C PHE A 8 5.22 23.03 14.96
N ILE A 9 4.42 22.38 15.82
CA ILE A 9 3.28 21.54 15.38
C ILE A 9 2.22 22.39 14.66
N SER A 10 1.96 23.60 15.14
CA SER A 10 1.03 24.53 14.49
C SER A 10 1.52 24.97 13.10
N ASP A 11 2.83 25.22 12.96
CA ASP A 11 3.44 25.61 11.69
C ASP A 11 3.43 24.43 10.70
N VAL A 12 3.67 23.21 11.17
CA VAL A 12 3.56 21.99 10.35
C VAL A 12 2.12 21.76 9.90
N ASP A 13 1.12 21.89 10.78
CA ASP A 13 -0.30 21.79 10.39
C ASP A 13 -0.69 22.84 9.34
N PHE A 14 -0.12 24.05 9.45
CA PHE A 14 -0.34 25.12 8.46
C PHE A 14 0.26 24.78 7.09
N GLU A 15 1.48 24.28 7.02
CA GLU A 15 2.09 23.84 5.76
C GLU A 15 1.38 22.60 5.17
N MET A 16 0.94 21.67 6.01
CA MET A 16 0.22 20.47 5.59
C MET A 16 -1.14 20.79 4.96
N LYS A 17 -1.76 21.92 5.31
CA LYS A 17 -2.99 22.41 4.65
C LYS A 17 -2.75 23.00 3.26
N LYS A 18 -1.52 23.42 2.94
CA LYS A 18 -1.15 23.88 1.59
C LYS A 18 -0.87 22.72 0.64
N VAL A 19 -0.68 21.51 1.17
CA VAL A 19 -0.50 20.31 0.36
C VAL A 19 -1.84 19.94 -0.29
N SER A 20 -1.81 19.74 -1.60
CA SER A 20 -2.95 19.21 -2.36
C SER A 20 -3.08 17.71 -2.11
N TRP A 21 -3.81 17.35 -1.07
CA TRP A 21 -4.16 15.95 -0.78
C TRP A 21 -5.12 15.40 -1.85
N PRO A 22 -4.95 14.13 -2.24
CA PRO A 22 -5.85 13.49 -3.19
C PRO A 22 -7.28 13.43 -2.63
N THR A 23 -8.25 13.46 -3.52
CA THR A 23 -9.66 13.32 -3.14
C THR A 23 -9.97 11.88 -2.73
N TRP A 24 -11.05 11.68 -1.97
CA TRP A 24 -11.49 10.36 -1.55
C TRP A 24 -11.82 9.41 -2.71
N GLU A 25 -12.12 9.93 -3.90
CA GLU A 25 -12.34 9.11 -5.10
C GLU A 25 -11.01 8.64 -5.70
N GLU A 26 -10.03 9.54 -5.86
CA GLU A 26 -8.69 9.19 -6.37
C GLU A 26 -7.97 8.19 -5.46
N LEU A 27 -8.13 8.35 -4.14
CA LEU A 27 -7.55 7.44 -3.15
C LEU A 27 -8.16 6.03 -3.27
N ARG A 28 -9.49 5.94 -3.45
CA ARG A 28 -10.19 4.67 -3.65
C ARG A 28 -9.81 4.03 -4.98
N GLY A 29 -9.73 4.81 -6.05
CA GLY A 29 -9.29 4.32 -7.37
C GLY A 29 -7.89 3.71 -7.30
N SER A 30 -6.93 4.43 -6.71
CA SER A 30 -5.55 3.96 -6.55
C SER A 30 -5.48 2.69 -5.69
N THR A 31 -6.24 2.64 -4.58
CA THR A 31 -6.28 1.47 -3.69
C THR A 31 -6.87 0.24 -4.39
N TYR A 32 -7.93 0.44 -5.16
CA TYR A 32 -8.59 -0.65 -5.88
C TYR A 32 -7.66 -1.31 -6.91
N VAL A 33 -6.90 -0.49 -7.65
CA VAL A 33 -5.89 -0.99 -8.60
C VAL A 33 -4.83 -1.84 -7.90
N VAL A 34 -4.31 -1.37 -6.75
CA VAL A 34 -3.31 -2.11 -5.97
C VAL A 34 -3.88 -3.43 -5.44
N LEU A 35 -5.12 -3.43 -4.95
CA LEU A 35 -5.80 -4.64 -4.47
C LEU A 35 -5.96 -5.66 -5.59
N THR A 36 -6.45 -5.23 -6.77
CA THR A 36 -6.60 -6.11 -7.93
C THR A 36 -5.26 -6.69 -8.38
N LEU A 37 -4.23 -5.85 -8.49
CA LEU A 37 -2.89 -6.30 -8.90
C LEU A 37 -2.30 -7.32 -7.92
N THR A 38 -2.38 -7.01 -6.61
CA THR A 38 -1.85 -7.90 -5.56
C THR A 38 -2.61 -9.23 -5.53
N PHE A 39 -3.92 -9.21 -5.74
CA PHE A 39 -4.74 -10.41 -5.81
C PHE A 39 -4.35 -11.31 -6.99
N ILE A 40 -4.15 -10.72 -8.19
CA ILE A 40 -3.71 -11.46 -9.38
C ILE A 40 -2.32 -12.07 -9.16
N LEU A 41 -1.38 -11.29 -8.63
CA LEU A 41 -0.02 -11.78 -8.33
C LEU A 41 -0.04 -12.90 -7.28
N GLY A 42 -0.86 -12.74 -6.23
CA GLY A 42 -1.03 -13.77 -5.20
C GLY A 42 -1.58 -15.07 -5.76
N LEU A 43 -2.60 -15.00 -6.63
CA LEU A 43 -3.12 -16.18 -7.32
C LEU A 43 -2.07 -16.83 -8.23
N TYR A 44 -1.31 -16.03 -8.99
CA TYR A 44 -0.25 -16.56 -9.85
C TYR A 44 0.80 -17.33 -9.05
N LEU A 45 1.29 -16.75 -7.94
CA LEU A 45 2.26 -17.41 -7.07
C LEU A 45 1.68 -18.69 -6.47
N PHE A 46 0.44 -18.66 -6.00
CA PHE A 46 -0.24 -19.85 -5.49
C PHE A 46 -0.27 -21.00 -6.51
N PHE A 47 -0.62 -20.72 -7.77
CA PHE A 47 -0.58 -21.75 -8.82
C PHE A 47 0.84 -22.22 -9.13
N ALA A 48 1.80 -21.31 -9.18
CA ALA A 48 3.20 -21.65 -9.40
C ALA A 48 3.71 -22.61 -8.30
N ASP A 49 3.44 -22.29 -7.03
CA ASP A 49 3.83 -23.11 -5.89
C ASP A 49 3.19 -24.50 -5.91
N LEU A 50 1.92 -24.60 -6.31
CA LEU A 50 1.23 -25.89 -6.47
C LEU A 50 1.88 -26.75 -7.56
N ILE A 51 2.21 -26.14 -8.71
CA ILE A 51 2.85 -26.85 -9.83
C ILE A 51 4.25 -27.30 -9.41
N LEU A 52 5.06 -26.40 -8.84
CA LEU A 52 6.39 -26.70 -8.34
C LEU A 52 6.36 -27.81 -7.28
N SER A 53 5.45 -27.74 -6.31
CA SER A 53 5.31 -28.76 -5.26
C SER A 53 4.96 -30.13 -5.84
N LYS A 54 4.09 -30.17 -6.85
CA LYS A 54 3.71 -31.43 -7.51
C LYS A 54 4.85 -32.00 -8.34
N ILE A 55 5.61 -31.17 -9.03
CA ILE A 55 6.81 -31.59 -9.78
C ILE A 55 7.86 -32.15 -8.82
N LEU A 56 8.14 -31.44 -7.73
CA LEU A 56 9.10 -31.88 -6.71
C LEU A 56 8.68 -33.21 -6.07
N SER A 57 7.39 -33.38 -5.76
CA SER A 57 6.85 -34.64 -5.21
C SER A 57 6.89 -35.83 -6.17
N VAL A 58 7.02 -35.60 -7.48
CA VAL A 58 7.17 -36.68 -8.48
C VAL A 58 8.65 -37.02 -8.70
N LEU A 59 9.54 -36.05 -8.51
CA LEU A 59 10.98 -36.20 -8.68
C LEU A 59 11.70 -36.81 -7.46
N LEU A 60 11.22 -36.51 -6.25
CA LEU A 60 11.68 -37.08 -4.98
C LEU A 60 10.88 -38.35 -4.62
#